data_AF-A0A553MNZ6-F1
#
_entry.id   AF-A0A553MNZ6-F1
#
_cell.length_a   1.000
_cell.length_b   1.000
_cell.length_c   1.000
_cell.angle_alpha   90.00
_cell.angle_beta   90.00
_cell.angle_gamma   90.00
#
_symmetry.space_group_name_H-M   'P 1'
#
loop_
_entity.id
_entity.type
_entity.pdbx_description
1 polymer ?
#
loop_
_entity_poly.entity_id
_entity_poly.type
_entity_poly.pdbx_seq_one_letter_code
_entity_poly.pdbx_strand_id
1 'polypeptide(L)'
;LQVVLNSIIKAMVPLLHIALLVLFVIIIYAIIGLELFIGKMHNTCFINGTRTLAEEDPAPCSLSGHGHHCPPNGTVCRDGWQGPNNGITNFDNFLFAMLTVFQCITMEGWTDVLYWMNDAMGFELPWVYFVSLVIFGSFFVLNLVLGVLSGEFSKEREKAKARGDFQKLREKQQLEEDLKGYLDWITQAEDIEPDQNDPKEDHLEMKHSSSIPTSKTESVNTVSPVEEERIVCGPFW
;
A
#
# COMPACT_ATOMS: atom_id res chain seq x y z
N LEU A 1 20.44 -3.16 -1.18
CA LEU A 1 19.58 -2.70 -0.07
C LEU A 1 18.98 -1.31 -0.34
N GLN A 2 19.79 -0.28 -0.65
CA GLN A 2 19.30 1.08 -0.94
C GLN A 2 18.30 1.18 -2.10
N VAL A 3 18.51 0.41 -3.18
CA VAL A 3 17.59 0.35 -4.33
C VAL A 3 16.21 -0.18 -3.91
N VAL A 4 16.18 -1.18 -3.01
CA VAL A 4 14.94 -1.78 -2.51
C VAL A 4 14.19 -0.81 -1.59
N LEU A 5 14.90 -0.13 -0.68
CA LEU A 5 14.33 0.90 0.20
C LEU A 5 13.71 2.06 -0.59
N ASN A 6 14.40 2.56 -1.61
CA ASN A 6 13.88 3.64 -2.46
C ASN A 6 12.64 3.22 -3.27
N SER A 7 12.56 1.94 -3.65
CA SER A 7 11.35 1.41 -4.29
C SER A 7 10.18 1.32 -3.31
N ILE A 8 10.40 0.88 -2.07
CA ILE A 8 9.36 0.81 -1.03
C ILE A 8 8.82 2.20 -0.70
N ILE A 9 9.69 3.19 -0.49
CA ILE A 9 9.28 4.56 -0.14
C ILE A 9 8.40 5.17 -1.23
N LYS A 10 8.72 4.96 -2.51
CA LYS A 10 7.90 5.44 -3.64
C LYS A 10 6.51 4.80 -3.66
N ALA A 11 6.40 3.53 -3.27
CA ALA A 11 5.12 2.83 -3.18
C ALA A 11 4.30 3.23 -1.93
N MET A 12 4.93 3.75 -0.87
CA MET A 12 4.21 4.17 0.35
C MET A 12 3.44 5.49 0.21
N VAL A 13 3.88 6.40 -0.67
CA VAL A 13 3.21 7.71 -0.87
C VAL A 13 1.72 7.58 -1.23
N PRO A 14 1.31 6.77 -2.23
CA PRO A 14 -0.11 6.59 -2.53
C PRO A 14 -0.89 5.87 -1.41
N LEU A 15 -0.21 5.00 -0.65
CA LEU A 15 -0.81 4.30 0.50
C LEU A 15 -1.08 5.25 1.68
N LEU A 16 -0.34 6.37 1.80
CA LEU A 16 -0.54 7.37 2.86
C LEU A 16 -1.96 7.95 2.83
N HIS A 17 -2.47 8.31 1.65
CA HIS A 17 -3.82 8.88 1.52
C HIS A 17 -4.91 7.92 1.99
N ILE A 18 -4.73 6.64 1.72
CA ILE A 18 -5.61 5.58 2.20
C ILE A 18 -5.49 5.45 3.72
N ALA A 19 -4.26 5.36 4.23
CA ALA A 19 -4.01 5.22 5.66
C ALA A 19 -4.63 6.39 6.45
N LEU A 20 -4.58 7.61 5.91
CA LEU A 20 -5.25 8.78 6.49
C LEU A 20 -6.78 8.64 6.50
N LEU A 21 -7.37 8.13 5.43
CA LEU A 21 -8.81 7.85 5.39
C LEU A 21 -9.22 6.76 6.39
N VAL A 22 -8.44 5.69 6.49
CA VAL A 22 -8.66 4.61 7.47
C VAL A 22 -8.55 5.14 8.89
N LEU A 23 -7.51 5.93 9.17
CA LEU A 23 -7.31 6.56 10.46
C LEU A 23 -8.49 7.48 10.82
N PHE A 24 -9.03 8.23 9.85
CA PHE A 24 -10.20 9.07 10.07
C PHE A 24 -11.44 8.25 10.44
N VAL A 25 -11.69 7.13 9.77
CA VAL A 25 -12.79 6.21 10.12
C VAL A 25 -12.59 5.62 11.52
N ILE A 26 -11.36 5.20 11.87
CA ILE A 26 -11.01 4.72 13.22
C ILE A 26 -11.33 5.78 14.27
N ILE A 27 -10.96 7.04 14.04
CA ILE A 27 -11.21 8.13 14.97
C ILE A 27 -12.72 8.34 15.20
N ILE A 28 -13.52 8.35 14.14
CA ILE A 28 -14.99 8.52 14.26
C ILE A 28 -15.58 7.41 15.13
N TYR A 29 -15.29 6.15 14.81
CA TYR A 29 -15.81 5.02 15.57
C TYR A 29 -15.26 4.99 17.00
N ALA A 30 -14.00 5.36 17.22
CA ALA A 30 -13.43 5.44 18.56
C ALA A 30 -14.13 6.48 19.44
N ILE A 31 -14.48 7.65 18.90
CA ILE A 31 -15.23 8.68 19.64
C ILE A 31 -16.63 8.16 19.96
N ILE A 32 -17.33 7.57 18.98
CA ILE A 32 -18.67 7.01 19.19
C ILE A 32 -18.63 5.90 20.25
N GLY A 33 -17.67 4.97 20.15
CA GLY A 33 -17.51 3.88 21.11
C GLY A 33 -17.16 4.37 22.51
N LEU A 34 -16.33 5.41 22.62
CA LEU A 34 -15.98 6.03 23.90
C LEU A 34 -17.23 6.61 24.58
N GLU A 35 -18.03 7.40 23.86
CA GLU A 35 -19.25 8.00 24.41
C GLU A 35 -20.31 6.94 24.81
N LEU A 36 -20.42 5.86 24.03
CA LEU A 36 -21.41 4.80 24.30
C LEU A 36 -20.99 3.85 25.43
N PHE A 37 -19.70 3.55 25.55
CA PHE A 37 -19.21 2.39 26.31
C PHE A 37 -18.23 2.73 27.44
N ILE A 38 -18.06 4.01 27.77
CA ILE A 38 -17.19 4.46 28.86
C ILE A 38 -17.51 3.74 30.19
N GLY A 39 -16.49 3.14 30.80
CA GLY A 39 -16.53 2.54 32.13
C GLY A 39 -17.34 1.25 32.24
N LYS A 40 -17.87 0.70 31.15
CA LYS A 40 -18.79 -0.46 31.21
C LYS A 40 -18.08 -1.80 31.45
N MET A 41 -16.81 -1.91 31.06
CA MET A 41 -16.05 -3.17 31.13
C MET A 41 -15.29 -3.42 32.45
N HIS A 42 -15.47 -2.57 33.47
CA HIS A 42 -14.75 -2.68 34.74
C HIS A 42 -15.47 -3.46 35.85
N ASN A 43 -16.69 -3.91 35.58
CA ASN A 43 -17.48 -4.70 36.51
C ASN A 43 -17.29 -6.18 36.20
N THR A 44 -16.93 -6.99 37.19
CA THR A 44 -16.86 -8.45 37.05
C THR A 44 -17.35 -9.15 38.32
N CYS A 45 -17.44 -10.48 38.28
CA CYS A 45 -17.91 -11.31 39.38
C CYS A 45 -16.79 -11.55 40.40
N PHE A 46 -17.00 -11.05 41.61
CA PHE A 46 -16.14 -11.30 42.77
C PHE A 46 -16.81 -12.26 43.75
N ILE A 47 -16.02 -13.04 44.48
CA ILE A 47 -16.54 -13.85 45.59
C ILE A 47 -17.02 -12.92 46.71
N ASN A 48 -18.19 -13.21 47.28
CA ASN A 48 -18.81 -12.38 48.30
C ASN A 48 -17.90 -12.26 49.54
N GLY A 49 -17.63 -11.03 49.94
CA GLY A 49 -16.79 -10.72 51.10
C GLY A 49 -15.28 -10.71 50.83
N THR A 50 -14.81 -11.10 49.64
CA THR A 50 -13.39 -11.01 49.25
C THR A 50 -13.20 -10.12 48.01
N ARG A 51 -11.94 -9.84 47.64
CA ARG A 51 -11.57 -9.15 46.38
C ARG A 51 -10.97 -10.11 45.36
N THR A 52 -11.31 -11.39 45.47
CA THR A 52 -10.84 -12.43 44.55
C THR A 52 -11.87 -12.64 43.45
N LEU A 53 -11.40 -12.75 42.21
CA LEU A 53 -12.23 -13.08 41.06
C LEU A 53 -12.90 -14.44 41.29
N ALA A 54 -14.17 -14.56 40.91
CA ALA A 54 -14.92 -15.80 41.07
C ALA A 54 -14.64 -16.83 39.98
N GLU A 55 -14.20 -16.37 38.80
CA GLU A 55 -13.97 -17.18 37.61
C GLU A 55 -12.50 -17.09 37.18
N GLU A 56 -11.97 -18.18 36.61
CA GLU A 56 -10.59 -18.22 36.08
C GLU A 56 -10.44 -17.33 34.82
N ASP A 57 -11.48 -17.31 33.98
CA ASP A 57 -11.60 -16.43 32.83
C ASP A 57 -12.66 -15.34 33.11
N PRO A 58 -12.27 -14.19 33.69
CA PRO A 58 -13.23 -13.16 34.09
C PRO A 58 -13.87 -12.47 32.87
N ALA A 59 -15.20 -12.40 32.87
CA ALA A 59 -15.98 -11.63 31.93
C ALA A 59 -16.62 -10.39 32.59
N PRO A 60 -17.00 -9.36 31.81
CA PRO A 60 -17.81 -8.27 32.32
C PRO A 60 -19.16 -8.74 32.87
N CYS A 61 -19.66 -8.07 33.90
CA CYS A 61 -21.00 -8.32 34.43
C CYS A 61 -21.83 -7.04 34.50
N SER A 62 -23.15 -7.21 34.52
CA SER A 62 -24.11 -6.11 34.65
C SER A 62 -24.67 -6.07 36.07
N LEU A 63 -24.62 -4.89 36.72
CA LEU A 63 -25.23 -4.70 38.05
C LEU A 63 -26.77 -4.66 38.00
N SER A 64 -27.32 -4.23 36.86
CA SER A 64 -28.76 -4.10 36.63
C SER A 64 -29.00 -3.94 35.13
N GLY A 65 -29.71 -4.89 34.53
CA GLY A 65 -30.02 -4.87 33.10
C GLY A 65 -30.08 -6.25 32.46
N HIS A 66 -30.04 -6.27 31.12
CA HIS A 66 -30.08 -7.46 30.27
C HIS A 66 -28.69 -8.05 29.96
N GLY A 67 -27.63 -7.59 30.63
CA GLY A 67 -26.29 -8.15 30.51
C GLY A 67 -26.10 -9.43 31.31
N HIS A 68 -24.86 -9.90 31.37
CA HIS A 68 -24.46 -11.10 32.12
C HIS A 68 -24.60 -10.88 33.63
N HIS A 69 -25.25 -11.84 34.31
CA HIS A 69 -25.42 -11.83 35.75
C HIS A 69 -24.54 -12.90 36.39
N CYS A 70 -23.84 -12.51 37.45
CA CYS A 70 -22.97 -13.43 38.19
C CYS A 70 -23.76 -14.58 38.83
N PRO A 71 -23.14 -15.76 39.01
CA PRO A 71 -23.78 -16.89 39.66
C PRO A 71 -24.32 -16.53 41.07
N PRO A 72 -25.58 -16.88 41.41
CA PRO A 72 -26.20 -16.45 42.66
C PRO A 72 -25.57 -17.04 43.93
N ASN A 73 -24.75 -18.09 43.80
CA ASN A 73 -24.12 -18.79 44.92
C ASN A 73 -22.87 -18.06 45.42
N GLY A 74 -23.08 -16.93 46.10
CA GLY A 74 -22.00 -16.26 46.84
C GLY A 74 -21.04 -15.47 45.97
N THR A 75 -21.42 -15.05 44.77
CA THR A 75 -20.68 -14.07 43.97
C THR A 75 -21.48 -12.77 43.86
N VAL A 76 -20.79 -11.66 43.65
CA VAL A 76 -21.39 -10.33 43.48
C VAL A 76 -20.70 -9.59 42.36
N CYS A 77 -21.49 -8.96 41.48
CA CYS A 77 -20.99 -8.08 40.45
C CYS A 77 -20.50 -6.78 41.09
N ARG A 78 -19.21 -6.46 40.94
CA ARG A 78 -18.61 -5.25 41.52
C ARG A 78 -17.57 -4.66 40.56
N ASP A 79 -17.41 -3.35 40.66
CA ASP A 79 -16.31 -2.60 40.06
C ASP A 79 -14.95 -2.94 40.68
N GLY A 80 -13.89 -2.77 39.90
CA GLY A 80 -12.51 -2.96 40.35
C GLY A 80 -11.74 -4.03 39.57
N TRP A 81 -12.29 -4.50 38.45
CA TRP A 81 -11.54 -5.26 37.47
C TRP A 81 -10.88 -4.33 36.46
N GLN A 82 -9.65 -4.64 36.07
CA GLN A 82 -8.90 -3.87 35.08
C GLN A 82 -9.59 -3.89 33.70
N GLY A 83 -10.41 -4.91 33.43
CA GLY A 83 -11.09 -5.14 32.16
C GLY A 83 -10.44 -6.28 31.37
N PRO A 84 -11.03 -6.66 30.23
CA PRO A 84 -10.51 -7.74 29.40
C PRO A 84 -9.09 -7.45 28.91
N ASN A 85 -8.30 -8.52 28.66
CA ASN A 85 -6.90 -8.41 28.22
C ASN A 85 -6.04 -7.47 29.11
N ASN A 86 -6.13 -7.63 30.43
CA ASN A 86 -5.44 -6.77 31.41
C ASN A 86 -5.78 -5.27 31.26
N GLY A 87 -7.01 -4.96 30.84
CA GLY A 87 -7.47 -3.60 30.63
C GLY A 87 -6.93 -2.94 29.36
N ILE A 88 -6.42 -3.69 28.38
CA ILE A 88 -5.98 -3.12 27.10
C ILE A 88 -7.18 -2.84 26.20
N THR A 89 -8.14 -3.78 26.15
CA THR A 89 -9.33 -3.69 25.31
C THR A 89 -10.46 -3.03 26.10
N ASN A 90 -10.54 -1.70 26.03
CA ASN A 90 -11.54 -0.89 26.71
C ASN A 90 -11.89 0.38 25.90
N PHE A 91 -12.93 1.08 26.35
CA PHE A 91 -13.42 2.33 25.75
C PHE A 91 -13.33 3.52 26.73
N ASP A 92 -12.45 3.46 27.72
CA ASP A 92 -12.37 4.48 28.77
C ASP A 92 -11.50 5.68 28.38
N ASN A 93 -10.54 5.43 27.50
CA ASN A 93 -9.64 6.46 26.99
C ASN A 93 -9.66 6.46 25.46
N PHE A 94 -9.48 7.64 24.88
CA PHE A 94 -9.48 7.80 23.43
C PHE A 94 -8.47 6.88 22.73
N LEU A 95 -7.27 6.72 23.31
CA LEU A 95 -6.22 5.87 22.73
C LEU A 95 -6.57 4.37 22.79
N PHE A 96 -7.12 3.90 23.92
CA PHE A 96 -7.54 2.50 24.05
C PHE A 96 -8.79 2.19 23.22
N ALA A 97 -9.71 3.14 23.09
CA ALA A 97 -10.85 3.05 22.19
C ALA A 97 -10.36 2.93 20.73
N MET A 98 -9.40 3.77 20.31
CA MET A 98 -8.79 3.66 18.97
C MET A 98 -8.10 2.31 18.75
N LEU A 99 -7.36 1.81 19.73
CA LEU A 99 -6.70 0.49 19.65
C LEU A 99 -7.72 -0.64 19.50
N THR A 100 -8.77 -0.63 20.31
CA THR A 100 -9.84 -1.64 20.28
C THR A 100 -10.60 -1.59 18.96
N VAL A 101 -10.90 -0.40 18.44
CA VAL A 101 -11.51 -0.22 17.12
C VAL A 101 -10.59 -0.70 16.00
N PHE A 102 -9.29 -0.41 16.08
CA PHE A 102 -8.30 -0.91 15.13
C PHE A 102 -8.25 -2.44 15.11
N GLN A 103 -8.19 -3.08 16.28
CA GLN A 103 -8.29 -4.54 16.41
C GLN A 103 -9.56 -5.07 15.74
N CYS A 104 -10.71 -4.44 16.01
CA CYS A 104 -11.98 -4.86 15.39
C CYS A 104 -11.96 -4.73 13.86
N ILE A 105 -11.38 -3.65 13.33
CA ILE A 105 -11.26 -3.44 11.87
C ILE A 105 -10.37 -4.49 11.21
N THR A 106 -9.34 -4.98 11.90
CA THR A 106 -8.52 -6.10 11.41
C THR A 106 -9.24 -7.45 11.36
N MET A 107 -10.51 -7.50 11.78
CA MET A 107 -11.34 -8.70 11.81
C MET A 107 -10.78 -9.81 12.72
N GLU A 108 -9.98 -9.43 13.71
CA GLU A 108 -9.34 -10.32 14.68
C GLU A 108 -9.87 -9.98 16.08
N GLY A 109 -10.36 -10.98 16.83
CA GLY A 109 -10.91 -10.78 18.18
C GLY A 109 -12.14 -9.86 18.29
N TRP A 110 -12.72 -9.39 17.18
CA TRP A 110 -13.83 -8.41 17.20
C TRP A 110 -15.11 -8.97 17.81
N THR A 111 -15.36 -10.27 17.65
CA THR A 111 -16.50 -10.96 18.27
C THR A 111 -16.35 -11.03 19.77
N ASP A 112 -15.13 -11.18 20.27
CA ASP A 112 -14.86 -11.27 21.71
C ASP A 112 -15.14 -9.93 22.39
N VAL A 113 -14.71 -8.84 21.76
CA VAL A 113 -15.04 -7.47 22.20
C VAL A 113 -16.55 -7.22 22.19
N LEU A 114 -17.25 -7.69 21.15
CA LEU A 114 -18.71 -7.62 21.08
C LEU A 114 -19.36 -8.40 22.23
N TYR A 115 -18.93 -9.62 22.51
CA TYR A 115 -19.49 -10.44 23.58
C TYR A 115 -19.22 -9.83 24.96
N TRP A 116 -18.01 -9.35 25.23
CA TRP A 116 -17.72 -8.62 26.46
C TRP A 116 -18.63 -7.39 26.63
N MET A 117 -18.92 -6.67 25.55
CA MET A 117 -19.86 -5.55 25.62
C MET A 117 -21.30 -6.00 25.89
N ASN A 118 -21.75 -7.07 25.23
CA ASN A 118 -23.07 -7.64 25.48
C ASN A 118 -23.22 -8.09 26.95
N ASP A 119 -22.18 -8.69 27.51
CA ASP A 119 -22.19 -9.11 28.92
C ASP A 119 -22.21 -7.91 29.87
N ALA A 120 -21.56 -6.80 29.53
CA ALA A 120 -21.57 -5.58 30.34
C ALA A 120 -22.92 -4.83 30.34
N MET A 121 -23.55 -4.65 29.17
CA MET A 121 -24.70 -3.74 29.01
C MET A 121 -25.92 -4.34 28.30
N GLY A 122 -25.86 -5.58 27.82
CA GLY A 122 -26.91 -6.26 27.07
C GLY A 122 -26.78 -6.13 25.56
N PHE A 123 -27.65 -6.83 24.84
CA PHE A 123 -27.53 -7.06 23.39
C PHE A 123 -28.03 -5.93 22.48
N GLU A 124 -28.71 -4.89 22.98
CA GLU A 124 -29.51 -3.99 22.13
C GLU A 124 -28.68 -2.97 21.32
N LEU A 125 -27.61 -2.42 21.91
CA LEU A 125 -26.78 -1.38 21.29
C LEU A 125 -25.44 -1.90 20.71
N PRO A 126 -24.72 -2.83 21.36
CA PRO A 126 -23.39 -3.24 20.90
C PRO A 126 -23.40 -3.87 19.51
N TRP A 127 -24.40 -4.71 19.20
CA TRP A 127 -24.46 -5.38 17.89
C TRP A 127 -24.54 -4.39 16.72
N VAL A 128 -25.34 -3.31 16.84
CA VAL A 128 -25.46 -2.29 15.79
C VAL A 128 -24.10 -1.63 15.55
N TYR A 129 -23.40 -1.29 16.63
CA TYR A 129 -22.09 -0.66 16.57
C TYR A 129 -21.04 -1.58 15.93
N PHE A 130 -20.86 -2.80 16.44
CA PHE A 130 -19.80 -3.70 15.96
C PHE A 130 -20.08 -4.25 14.57
N VAL A 131 -21.34 -4.59 14.23
CA VAL A 131 -21.68 -5.07 12.88
C VAL A 131 -21.52 -3.96 11.85
N SER A 132 -21.95 -2.73 12.13
CA SER A 132 -21.72 -1.60 11.23
C SER A 132 -20.22 -1.27 11.10
N LEU A 133 -19.45 -1.36 12.19
CA LEU A 133 -18.00 -1.21 12.18
C LEU A 133 -17.32 -2.26 11.28
N VAL A 134 -17.73 -3.53 11.30
CA VAL A 134 -17.14 -4.56 10.43
C VAL A 134 -17.52 -4.33 8.96
N ILE A 135 -18.77 -3.97 8.69
CA ILE A 135 -19.25 -3.72 7.31
C ILE A 135 -18.56 -2.49 6.70
N PHE A 136 -18.63 -1.35 7.38
CA PHE A 136 -18.11 -0.08 6.86
C PHE A 136 -16.63 0.14 7.16
N GLY A 137 -16.11 -0.43 8.25
CA GLY A 137 -14.72 -0.28 8.66
C GLY A 137 -13.78 -1.33 8.07
N SER A 138 -14.18 -2.60 7.98
CA SER A 138 -13.29 -3.65 7.46
C SER A 138 -13.46 -3.87 5.96
N PHE A 139 -14.68 -4.15 5.48
CA PHE A 139 -14.88 -4.48 4.07
C PHE A 139 -14.61 -3.29 3.15
N PHE A 140 -15.02 -2.08 3.53
CA PHE A 140 -14.73 -0.88 2.74
C PHE A 140 -13.22 -0.60 2.69
N VAL A 141 -12.52 -0.69 3.82
CA VAL A 141 -11.08 -0.41 3.91
C VAL A 141 -10.26 -1.44 3.14
N LEU A 142 -10.55 -2.73 3.30
CA LEU A 142 -9.86 -3.79 2.55
C LEU A 142 -10.06 -3.62 1.05
N ASN A 143 -11.29 -3.35 0.60
CA ASN A 143 -11.58 -3.12 -0.82
C ASN A 143 -10.89 -1.86 -1.36
N LEU A 144 -10.79 -0.79 -0.57
CA LEU A 144 -10.11 0.44 -0.97
C LEU A 144 -8.59 0.22 -1.07
N VAL A 145 -7.99 -0.47 -0.11
CA VAL A 145 -6.56 -0.83 -0.14
C VAL A 145 -6.25 -1.67 -1.38
N LEU A 146 -7.04 -2.71 -1.65
CA LEU A 146 -6.88 -3.55 -2.84
C LEU A 146 -7.07 -2.75 -4.14
N GLY A 147 -8.06 -1.86 -4.18
CA GLY A 147 -8.33 -1.02 -5.35
C GLY A 147 -7.18 -0.08 -5.69
N VAL A 148 -6.59 0.58 -4.68
CA VAL A 148 -5.45 1.49 -4.91
C VAL A 148 -4.16 0.73 -5.22
N LEU A 149 -3.88 -0.38 -4.52
CA LEU A 149 -2.73 -1.22 -4.86
C LEU A 149 -2.83 -1.72 -6.31
N SER A 150 -4.02 -2.13 -6.74
CA SER A 150 -4.29 -2.52 -8.12
C SER A 150 -4.08 -1.36 -9.09
N GLY A 151 -4.56 -0.16 -8.75
CA GLY A 151 -4.37 1.05 -9.56
C GLY A 151 -2.91 1.46 -9.69
N GLU A 152 -2.15 1.46 -8.60
CA GLU A 152 -0.72 1.79 -8.61
C GLU A 152 0.10 0.74 -9.34
N PHE A 153 -0.16 -0.55 -9.14
CA PHE A 153 0.50 -1.61 -9.91
C PHE A 153 0.17 -1.54 -11.40
N SER A 154 -1.05 -1.15 -11.76
CA SER A 154 -1.44 -0.94 -13.15
C SER A 154 -0.65 0.22 -13.77
N LYS A 155 -0.52 1.34 -13.05
CA LYS A 155 0.24 2.52 -13.46
C LYS A 155 1.74 2.24 -13.60
N GLU A 156 2.33 1.49 -12.67
CA GLU A 156 3.72 1.05 -12.77
C GLU A 156 3.95 0.10 -13.95
N ARG A 157 3.05 -0.86 -14.15
CA ARG A 157 3.08 -1.79 -15.28
C ARG A 157 2.98 -1.06 -16.62
N GLU A 158 2.13 -0.04 -16.71
CA GLU A 158 1.96 0.78 -17.92
C GLU A 158 3.26 1.55 -18.24
N LYS A 159 3.89 2.17 -17.24
CA LYS A 159 5.20 2.84 -17.40
C LYS A 159 6.30 1.87 -17.84
N ALA A 160 6.32 0.65 -17.30
CA ALA A 160 7.29 -0.37 -17.69
C ALA A 160 7.08 -0.83 -19.15
N LYS A 161 5.83 -1.03 -19.56
CA LYS A 161 5.49 -1.35 -20.96
C LYS A 161 5.91 -0.23 -21.91
N ALA A 162 5.56 1.02 -21.63
CA ALA A 162 5.93 2.16 -22.47
C ALA A 162 7.46 2.29 -22.67
N ARG A 163 8.26 2.02 -21.63
CA ARG A 163 9.72 1.99 -21.74
C ARG A 163 10.20 0.85 -22.64
N GLY A 164 9.66 -0.35 -22.47
CA GLY A 164 10.00 -1.50 -23.30
C GLY A 164 9.61 -1.29 -24.77
N ASP A 165 8.44 -0.70 -25.02
CA ASP A 165 7.95 -0.41 -26.37
C ASP A 165 8.80 0.67 -27.04
N PHE A 166 9.21 1.72 -26.31
CA PHE A 166 10.13 2.73 -26.81
C PHE A 166 11.49 2.15 -27.19
N GLN A 167 12.01 1.23 -26.37
CA GLN A 167 13.31 0.59 -26.61
C GLN A 167 13.27 -0.32 -27.84
N LYS A 168 12.20 -1.10 -28.01
CA LYS A 168 11.95 -1.90 -29.23
C LYS A 168 11.82 -1.03 -30.48
N LEU A 169 11.15 0.11 -30.38
CA LEU A 169 10.98 1.02 -31.52
C LEU A 169 12.34 1.58 -31.97
N ARG A 170 13.20 1.94 -31.02
CA ARG A 170 14.55 2.42 -31.28
C ARG A 170 15.44 1.34 -31.89
N GLU A 171 15.38 0.11 -31.38
CA GLU A 171 16.10 -1.03 -31.95
C GLU A 171 15.68 -1.29 -33.41
N LYS A 172 14.37 -1.18 -33.70
CA LYS A 172 13.86 -1.35 -35.06
C LYS A 172 14.34 -0.25 -36.01
N GLN A 173 14.30 1.02 -35.59
CA GLN A 173 14.80 2.14 -36.38
C GLN A 173 16.30 1.98 -36.69
N GLN A 174 17.10 1.62 -35.68
CA GLN A 174 18.53 1.40 -35.89
C GLN A 174 18.79 0.29 -36.92
N LEU A 175 18.04 -0.81 -36.85
CA LEU A 175 18.19 -1.93 -37.77
C LEU A 175 17.79 -1.57 -39.21
N GLU A 176 16.76 -0.74 -39.39
CA GLU A 176 16.34 -0.24 -40.71
C GLU A 176 17.38 0.73 -41.30
N GLU A 177 17.98 1.61 -40.48
CA GLU A 177 19.06 2.50 -40.90
C GLU A 177 20.32 1.73 -41.30
N ASP A 178 20.76 0.77 -40.48
CA ASP A 178 21.93 -0.06 -40.74
C ASP A 178 21.75 -0.88 -42.03
N LEU A 179 20.57 -1.50 -42.22
CA LEU A 179 20.25 -2.27 -43.44
C LEU A 179 20.30 -1.41 -44.70
N LYS A 180 19.78 -0.18 -44.63
CA LYS A 180 19.83 0.76 -45.76
C LYS A 180 21.26 1.17 -46.09
N GLY A 181 22.09 1.41 -45.07
CA GLY A 181 23.52 1.71 -45.25
C GLY A 181 24.27 0.55 -45.92
N TYR A 182 24.00 -0.70 -45.52
CA TYR A 182 24.59 -1.87 -46.18
C TYR A 182 24.16 -2.00 -47.65
N LEU A 183 22.88 -1.77 -47.96
CA LEU A 183 22.38 -1.86 -49.34
C LEU A 183 23.03 -0.80 -50.24
N ASP A 184 23.13 0.44 -49.76
CA ASP A 184 23.76 1.56 -50.48
C ASP A 184 25.22 1.26 -50.83
N TRP A 185 25.98 0.73 -49.88
CA TRP A 185 27.35 0.26 -50.10
C TRP A 185 27.44 -0.83 -51.18
N ILE A 186 26.52 -1.80 -51.18
CA ILE A 186 26.51 -2.90 -52.16
C ILE A 186 26.20 -2.35 -53.56
N THR A 187 25.17 -1.53 -53.71
CA THR A 187 24.80 -0.93 -55.00
C THR A 187 25.94 -0.10 -55.56
N GLN A 188 26.59 0.69 -54.71
CA GLN A 188 27.72 1.49 -55.13
C GLN A 188 28.94 0.64 -55.54
N ALA A 189 29.13 -0.54 -54.95
CA ALA A 189 30.18 -1.47 -55.35
C ALA A 189 29.86 -2.23 -56.65
N GLU A 190 28.58 -2.46 -56.96
CA GLU A 190 28.13 -3.11 -58.22
C GLU A 190 28.27 -2.17 -59.43
N ASP A 191 28.09 -0.86 -59.22
CA ASP A 191 28.28 0.18 -60.24
C ASP A 191 29.78 0.48 -60.54
N ILE A 192 30.73 -0.19 -59.87
CA ILE A 192 32.15 -0.10 -60.18
C ILE A 192 32.43 -0.95 -61.42
N GLU A 193 32.44 -0.32 -62.60
CA GLU A 193 32.88 -0.96 -63.83
C GLU A 193 34.34 -1.44 -63.69
N PRO A 194 34.65 -2.70 -64.06
CA PRO A 194 36.03 -3.18 -64.09
C PRO A 194 36.70 -2.59 -65.32
N ASP A 195 37.30 -1.41 -65.19
CA ASP A 195 38.07 -0.83 -66.28
C ASP A 195 39.34 -1.65 -66.50
N GLN A 196 39.41 -2.35 -67.63
CA GLN A 196 40.63 -3.01 -68.12
C GLN A 196 41.37 -2.06 -69.08
N ASN A 197 42.55 -1.65 -68.62
CA ASN A 197 43.72 -1.12 -69.35
C ASN A 197 43.77 0.40 -69.62
N ASP A 198 44.47 1.15 -68.77
CA ASP A 198 45.79 1.71 -69.13
C ASP A 198 46.52 2.32 -67.90
N PRO A 199 47.86 2.30 -67.86
CA PRO A 199 48.65 2.79 -66.73
C PRO A 199 48.94 4.28 -66.88
N LYS A 200 48.10 5.18 -66.35
CA LYS A 200 48.52 6.56 -66.07
C LYS A 200 47.89 7.08 -64.77
N GLU A 201 48.79 7.59 -63.94
CA GLU A 201 48.53 8.41 -62.76
C GLU A 201 47.40 9.42 -63.04
N ASP A 202 46.40 9.49 -62.16
CA ASP A 202 45.99 10.76 -61.54
C ASP A 202 44.86 10.55 -60.50
N HIS A 203 45.16 10.98 -59.28
CA HIS A 203 44.27 11.52 -58.25
C HIS A 203 42.88 10.86 -58.05
N LEU A 204 42.85 9.78 -57.26
CA LEU A 204 41.65 9.36 -56.53
C LEU A 204 41.45 10.28 -55.30
N GLU A 205 40.61 11.30 -55.44
CA GLU A 205 39.99 11.95 -54.29
C GLU A 205 39.03 10.96 -53.61
N MET A 206 39.52 10.31 -52.56
CA MET A 206 38.71 9.61 -51.58
C MET A 206 37.85 10.67 -50.85
N LYS A 207 36.65 10.93 -51.38
CA LYS A 207 35.72 11.89 -50.80
C LYS A 207 35.18 11.37 -49.47
N HIS A 208 35.71 11.99 -48.42
CA HIS A 208 35.18 12.16 -47.08
C HIS A 208 34.77 10.90 -46.31
N SER A 209 35.68 10.53 -45.40
CA SER A 209 35.40 9.81 -44.17
C SER A 209 34.11 10.27 -43.50
N SER A 210 33.20 9.33 -43.25
CA SER A 210 32.23 9.36 -42.17
C SER A 210 32.18 7.96 -41.58
N SER A 211 32.75 7.87 -40.39
CA SER A 211 32.96 6.72 -39.51
C SER A 211 31.96 5.55 -39.64
N ILE A 212 32.52 4.35 -39.83
CA ILE A 212 31.95 3.07 -39.39
C ILE A 212 31.54 3.18 -37.91
N PRO A 213 30.30 2.85 -37.49
CA PRO A 213 30.02 2.60 -36.09
C PRO A 213 30.51 1.18 -35.76
N THR A 214 31.68 1.10 -35.13
CA THR A 214 32.10 -0.10 -34.43
C THR A 214 31.16 -0.30 -33.24
N SER A 215 30.55 -1.49 -33.18
CA SER A 215 29.89 -2.00 -31.98
C SER A 215 30.84 -1.84 -30.79
N LYS A 216 30.50 -0.94 -29.86
CA LYS A 216 31.10 -0.88 -28.53
C LYS A 216 30.15 -1.54 -27.56
N THR A 217 30.42 -2.79 -27.23
CA THR A 217 30.20 -3.32 -25.89
C THR A 217 31.10 -2.55 -24.92
N GLU A 218 30.56 -1.56 -24.22
CA GLU A 218 31.19 -1.01 -23.02
C GLU A 218 30.12 -0.64 -21.99
N SER A 219 30.04 -1.49 -20.97
CA SER A 219 29.36 -1.31 -19.71
C SER A 219 29.88 -0.08 -18.96
N VAL A 220 29.06 0.93 -18.68
CA VAL A 220 29.36 1.90 -17.59
C VAL A 220 28.08 2.39 -16.90
N ASN A 221 27.98 1.94 -15.65
CA ASN A 221 27.42 2.55 -14.44
C ASN A 221 26.49 3.77 -14.51
N THR A 222 25.36 3.58 -13.82
CA THR A 222 24.42 4.56 -13.28
C THR A 222 25.07 5.74 -12.56
N VAL A 223 24.67 6.97 -12.91
CA VAL A 223 24.64 8.13 -11.99
C VAL A 223 23.30 8.86 -12.16
N SER A 224 22.68 9.15 -11.02
CA SER A 224 21.35 9.73 -10.79
C SER A 224 21.20 11.21 -11.23
N PRO A 225 19.97 11.75 -11.29
CA PRO A 225 19.66 13.01 -11.98
C PRO A 225 19.67 14.23 -11.04
N VAL A 226 20.07 15.39 -11.56
CA VAL A 226 19.81 16.70 -10.95
C VAL A 226 19.46 17.71 -12.05
N GLU A 227 18.27 18.31 -11.87
CA GLU A 227 17.73 19.62 -12.33
C GLU A 227 17.80 19.97 -13.83
N GLU A 228 16.68 19.93 -14.56
CA GLU A 228 15.60 20.95 -14.61
C GLU A 228 16.02 22.20 -15.40
N GLU A 229 15.70 22.23 -16.70
CA GLU A 229 15.45 23.49 -17.39
C GLU A 229 14.44 23.33 -18.54
N ARG A 230 13.47 24.26 -18.55
CA ARG A 230 12.27 24.28 -19.38
C ARG A 230 12.59 24.63 -20.83
N ILE A 231 12.04 23.89 -21.78
CA ILE A 231 11.90 24.33 -23.18
C ILE A 231 10.47 24.86 -23.36
N VAL A 232 10.33 26.19 -23.41
CA VAL A 232 9.12 26.87 -23.87
C VAL A 232 9.26 27.07 -25.38
N CYS A 233 8.37 26.46 -26.16
CA CYS A 233 8.26 26.69 -27.59
C CYS A 233 7.79 28.13 -27.87
N GLY A 234 8.53 28.86 -28.70
CA GLY A 234 8.05 30.10 -29.33
C GLY A 234 7.24 29.80 -30.60
N PRO A 235 6.26 30.65 -30.96
CA PRO A 235 5.44 30.40 -32.14
C PRO A 235 6.16 30.88 -33.42
N PHE A 236 6.01 30.07 -34.46
CA PHE A 236 6.19 30.53 -35.84
C PHE A 236 4.93 31.31 -36.25
N TRP A 237 5.16 32.48 -36.86
CA TRP A 237 4.24 33.49 -37.41
C TRP A 237 3.75 34.58 -36.46
#